data_AF-A0A8B6CI18-F1
#
_entry.id   AF-A0A8B6CI18-F1
#
_cell.length_a   1.000
_cell.length_b   1.000
_cell.length_c   1.000
_cell.angle_alpha   90.00
_cell.angle_beta   90.00
_cell.angle_gamma   90.00
#
_symmetry.space_group_name_H-M   'P 1'
#
loop_
_entity.id
_entity.type
_entity.pdbx_description
1 polymer ?
#
loop_
_entity_poly.entity_id
_entity_poly.type
_entity_poly.pdbx_seq_one_letter_code
_entity_poly.pdbx_strand_id
1 'polypeptide(L)'
;MSFVVQFTLLVVVIKHVSGQTCLSNESKDDFDKSRKALTDVQENIGKVLNKLENDNKKTLNMFKETLNTMGQKIKKLDTDFKVLGKDFRKTKWHKYNGHCYYYGSYATDWFTAERKCREIGGYIVKIDDKEENSNIASNRANSGSHHWIGLTDLKEGVWRWSYDQSKAVFTTWYPGHGSKGTSSNCVMLHQGRTDWFDYDCHYKGARYICESNFCF
;
A
#
# COMPACT_ATOMS: atom_id res chain seq x y z
N MET A 1 2.03 -15.17 -102.71
CA MET A 1 1.54 -14.08 -101.83
C MET A 1 1.94 -14.23 -100.34
N SER A 2 2.71 -15.26 -99.93
CA SER A 2 2.95 -15.51 -98.49
C SER A 2 4.15 -14.76 -97.87
N PHE A 3 5.14 -14.36 -98.67
CA PHE A 3 6.37 -13.74 -98.12
C PHE A 3 6.21 -12.24 -97.84
N VAL A 4 5.45 -11.52 -98.66
CA VAL A 4 5.25 -10.06 -98.50
C VAL A 4 4.45 -9.76 -97.24
N VAL A 5 3.42 -10.57 -96.95
CA VAL A 5 2.56 -10.40 -95.76
C VAL A 5 3.34 -10.66 -94.46
N GLN A 6 4.23 -11.65 -94.46
CA GLN A 6 5.06 -11.99 -93.30
C GLN A 6 6.14 -10.93 -93.03
N PHE A 7 6.72 -10.35 -94.08
CA PHE A 7 7.66 -9.24 -93.96
C PHE A 7 6.97 -7.95 -93.52
N THR A 8 5.76 -7.67 -94.01
CA THR A 8 4.97 -6.54 -93.50
C THR A 8 4.53 -6.76 -92.06
N LEU A 9 4.20 -7.97 -91.62
CA LEU A 9 3.91 -8.25 -90.21
C LEU A 9 5.16 -8.08 -89.34
N LEU A 10 6.33 -8.53 -89.80
CA LEU A 10 7.58 -8.33 -89.07
C LEU A 10 7.95 -6.84 -89.01
N VAL A 11 7.73 -6.09 -90.09
CA VAL A 11 7.96 -4.63 -90.11
C VAL A 11 6.91 -3.88 -89.30
N VAL A 12 5.66 -4.37 -89.23
CA VAL A 12 4.60 -3.79 -88.38
C VAL A 12 4.87 -4.11 -86.92
N VAL A 13 5.31 -5.33 -86.57
CA VAL A 13 5.71 -5.72 -85.22
C VAL A 13 7.00 -5.01 -84.83
N ILE A 14 7.99 -4.89 -85.71
CA ILE A 14 9.20 -4.09 -85.47
C ILE A 14 8.80 -2.62 -85.34
N LYS A 15 7.91 -2.05 -86.17
CA LYS A 15 7.38 -0.67 -86.01
C LYS A 15 6.49 -0.51 -84.77
N HIS A 16 5.84 -1.57 -84.27
CA HIS A 16 5.06 -1.55 -83.02
C HIS A 16 5.97 -1.64 -81.80
N VAL A 17 7.02 -2.47 -81.87
CA VAL A 17 8.03 -2.68 -80.83
C VAL A 17 9.06 -1.54 -80.79
N SER A 18 9.35 -0.91 -81.94
CA SER A 18 10.15 0.33 -82.03
C SER A 18 9.32 1.61 -81.96
N GLY A 19 7.98 1.49 -82.02
CA GLY A 19 7.01 2.57 -81.85
C GLY A 19 6.45 2.67 -80.42
N GLN A 20 6.55 1.61 -79.62
CA GLN A 20 6.66 1.76 -78.18
C GLN A 20 8.06 2.25 -77.89
N THR A 21 8.22 3.57 -78.00
CA THR A 21 9.34 4.30 -77.41
C THR A 21 9.61 3.70 -76.03
N CYS A 22 10.83 3.20 -75.82
CA CYS A 22 11.39 3.04 -74.48
C CYS A 22 10.87 4.20 -73.62
N LEU A 23 10.28 3.90 -72.45
CA LEU A 23 9.71 4.86 -71.49
C LEU A 23 10.12 6.31 -71.79
N SER A 24 9.17 7.15 -72.17
CA SER A 24 9.41 8.58 -72.37
C SER A 24 10.21 9.16 -71.20
N ASN A 25 11.07 10.15 -71.44
CA ASN A 25 11.91 10.72 -70.38
C ASN A 25 11.10 11.20 -69.16
N GLU A 26 9.87 11.70 -69.37
CA GLU A 26 8.92 12.05 -68.30
C GLU A 26 8.48 10.81 -67.49
N SER A 27 8.11 9.71 -68.15
CA SER A 27 7.72 8.46 -67.45
C SER A 27 8.87 7.78 -66.68
N LYS A 28 10.13 8.01 -67.08
CA LYS A 28 11.32 7.53 -66.36
C LYS A 28 11.57 8.35 -65.10
N ASP A 29 11.41 9.68 -65.16
CA ASP A 29 11.56 10.58 -64.02
C ASP A 29 10.51 10.28 -62.92
N ASP A 30 9.26 10.02 -63.31
CA ASP A 30 8.20 9.66 -62.36
C ASP A 30 8.44 8.31 -61.67
N PHE A 31 8.99 7.33 -62.39
CA PHE A 31 9.39 6.06 -61.81
C PHE A 31 10.55 6.24 -60.81
N ASP A 32 11.53 7.08 -61.13
CA ASP A 32 12.67 7.38 -60.27
C ASP A 32 12.26 8.13 -58.99
N LYS A 33 11.33 9.08 -59.09
CA LYS A 33 10.71 9.75 -57.92
C LYS A 33 9.95 8.77 -57.03
N SER A 34 9.15 7.89 -57.63
CA SER A 34 8.38 6.88 -56.89
C SER A 34 9.30 5.90 -56.16
N ARG A 35 10.37 5.45 -56.82
CA ARG A 35 11.41 4.59 -56.23
C ARG A 35 12.14 5.27 -55.08
N LYS A 36 12.49 6.55 -55.21
CA LYS A 36 13.06 7.33 -54.11
C LYS A 36 12.10 7.43 -52.93
N ALA A 37 10.83 7.78 -53.18
CA ALA A 37 9.81 7.85 -52.14
C ALA A 37 9.62 6.51 -51.40
N LEU A 38 9.63 5.39 -52.12
CA LEU A 38 9.59 4.05 -51.52
C LEU A 38 10.80 3.77 -50.63
N THR A 39 11.98 4.24 -51.02
CA THR A 39 13.22 4.07 -50.26
C THR A 39 13.18 4.89 -48.96
N ASP A 40 12.67 6.12 -49.04
CA ASP A 40 12.46 6.99 -47.86
C ASP A 40 11.43 6.38 -46.89
N VAL A 41 10.34 5.80 -47.41
CA VAL A 41 9.35 5.08 -46.59
C VAL A 41 9.97 3.87 -45.90
N GLN A 42 10.77 3.07 -46.62
CA GLN A 42 11.43 1.90 -46.05
C GLN A 42 12.42 2.28 -44.94
N GLU A 43 13.19 3.36 -45.12
CA GLU A 43 14.10 3.89 -44.10
C GLU A 43 13.34 4.37 -42.85
N ASN A 44 12.24 5.10 -43.05
CA ASN A 44 11.41 5.59 -41.95
C ASN A 44 10.78 4.44 -41.16
N ILE A 45 10.29 3.39 -41.84
CA ILE A 45 9.79 2.18 -41.17
C ILE A 45 10.89 1.54 -40.32
N GLY A 46 12.10 1.39 -40.85
CA GLY A 46 13.25 0.86 -40.10
C GLY A 46 13.56 1.66 -38.84
N LYS A 47 13.56 3.00 -38.94
CA LYS A 47 13.75 3.89 -37.78
C LYS A 47 12.68 3.70 -36.71
N VAL A 48 11.41 3.62 -37.12
CA VAL A 48 10.28 3.42 -36.20
C VAL A 48 10.36 2.06 -35.50
N LEU A 49 10.66 0.99 -36.24
CA LEU A 49 10.79 -0.35 -35.68
C LEU A 49 11.91 -0.44 -34.65
N ASN A 50 13.10 0.08 -34.98
CA ASN A 50 14.23 0.10 -34.05
C ASN A 50 13.94 0.91 -32.79
N LYS A 51 13.23 2.05 -32.93
CA LYS A 51 12.81 2.84 -31.78
C LYS A 51 11.83 2.07 -30.90
N LEU A 52 10.81 1.44 -31.49
CA LEU A 52 9.82 0.64 -30.77
C LEU A 52 10.46 -0.54 -30.04
N GLU A 53 11.40 -1.24 -30.66
CA GLU A 53 12.11 -2.35 -30.02
C GLU A 53 12.93 -1.88 -28.82
N ASN A 54 13.66 -0.77 -28.96
CA ASN A 54 14.44 -0.19 -27.88
C ASN A 54 13.56 0.30 -26.72
N ASP A 55 12.44 0.96 -27.01
CA ASP A 55 11.49 1.43 -26.00
C ASP A 55 10.82 0.25 -25.27
N ASN A 56 10.48 -0.82 -25.98
CA ASN A 56 9.96 -2.06 -25.39
C ASN A 56 11.00 -2.73 -24.49
N LYS A 57 12.26 -2.84 -24.93
CA LYS A 57 13.36 -3.43 -24.14
C LYS A 57 13.63 -2.61 -22.87
N LYS A 58 13.62 -1.28 -22.99
CA LYS A 58 13.78 -0.36 -21.85
C LYS A 58 12.65 -0.56 -20.85
N THR A 59 11.40 -0.61 -21.32
CA THR A 59 10.21 -0.83 -20.48
C THR A 59 10.27 -2.19 -19.78
N LEU A 60 10.63 -3.25 -20.50
CA LEU A 60 10.77 -4.59 -19.93
C LEU A 60 11.84 -4.65 -18.84
N ASN A 61 12.97 -3.99 -19.05
CA ASN A 61 14.04 -3.93 -18.04
C ASN A 61 13.60 -3.16 -16.80
N MET A 62 12.93 -2.01 -16.97
CA MET A 62 12.33 -1.27 -15.85
C MET A 62 11.35 -2.14 -15.05
N PHE A 63 10.50 -2.91 -15.74
CA PHE A 63 9.53 -3.77 -15.09
C PHE A 63 10.21 -4.92 -14.32
N LYS A 64 11.23 -5.55 -14.90
CA LYS A 64 12.04 -6.58 -14.24
C LYS A 64 12.69 -6.07 -12.95
N GLU A 65 13.28 -4.88 -12.98
CA GLU A 65 13.89 -4.27 -11.78
C GLU A 65 12.84 -3.98 -10.69
N THR A 66 11.67 -3.50 -11.11
CA THR A 66 10.54 -3.24 -10.19
C THR A 66 10.07 -4.54 -9.54
N LEU A 67 9.88 -5.61 -10.31
CA LEU A 67 9.49 -6.92 -9.79
C LEU A 67 10.54 -7.50 -8.83
N ASN A 68 11.82 -7.38 -9.16
CA ASN A 68 12.90 -7.82 -8.27
C ASN A 68 12.85 -7.07 -6.93
N THR A 69 12.70 -5.75 -6.98
CA THR A 69 12.58 -4.88 -5.80
C THR A 69 11.37 -5.26 -4.94
N MET A 70 10.21 -5.50 -5.57
CA MET A 70 9.01 -5.94 -4.85
C MET A 70 9.21 -7.32 -4.20
N GLY A 71 9.81 -8.26 -4.92
CA GLY A 71 10.13 -9.59 -4.38
C GLY A 71 11.03 -9.53 -3.14
N GLN A 72 12.02 -8.63 -3.13
CA GLN A 72 12.87 -8.40 -1.96
C GLN A 72 12.08 -7.82 -0.78
N LYS A 73 11.20 -6.84 -1.02
CA LYS A 73 10.34 -6.25 0.02
C LYS A 73 9.39 -7.29 0.63
N ILE A 74 8.80 -8.16 -0.18
CA ILE A 74 7.91 -9.23 0.29
C ILE A 74 8.66 -10.20 1.19
N LYS A 75 9.86 -10.64 0.79
CA LYS A 75 10.70 -11.53 1.62
C LYS A 75 11.08 -10.90 2.96
N LYS A 76 11.39 -9.59 2.96
CA LYS A 76 11.67 -8.86 4.18
C LYS A 76 10.43 -8.83 5.09
N LEU A 77 9.27 -8.49 4.53
CA LEU A 77 8.01 -8.43 5.28
C LEU A 77 7.65 -9.78 5.90
N ASP A 78 7.83 -10.89 5.18
CA ASP A 78 7.65 -12.25 5.69
C ASP A 78 8.59 -12.54 6.88
N THR A 79 9.85 -12.12 6.77
CA THR A 79 10.83 -12.28 7.85
C THR A 79 10.44 -11.47 9.08
N ASP A 80 10.07 -10.20 8.91
CA ASP A 80 9.64 -9.31 9.99
C ASP A 80 8.38 -9.85 10.68
N PHE A 81 7.42 -10.38 9.90
CA PHE A 81 6.20 -11.00 10.44
C PHE A 81 6.50 -12.25 11.28
N LYS A 82 7.46 -13.08 10.87
CA LYS A 82 7.91 -14.25 11.66
C LYS A 82 8.54 -13.84 12.99
N VAL A 83 9.31 -12.75 13.02
CA VAL A 83 9.90 -12.21 14.26
C VAL A 83 8.81 -11.71 15.19
N LEU A 84 7.89 -10.88 14.69
CA LEU A 84 6.75 -10.37 15.47
C LEU A 84 5.89 -11.50 16.04
N GLY A 85 5.56 -12.51 15.22
CA GLY A 85 4.80 -13.67 15.69
C GLY A 85 5.53 -14.50 16.75
N LYS A 86 6.87 -14.52 16.77
CA LYS A 86 7.65 -15.18 17.83
C LYS A 86 7.59 -14.40 19.14
N ASP A 87 7.70 -13.07 19.09
CA ASP A 87 7.66 -12.23 20.29
C ASP A 87 6.23 -12.09 20.86
N PHE A 88 5.22 -12.08 19.99
CA PHE A 88 3.82 -12.19 20.41
C PHE A 88 3.55 -13.51 21.15
N ARG A 89 4.03 -14.65 20.65
CA ARG A 89 3.84 -15.95 21.33
C ARG A 89 4.56 -16.08 22.67
N LYS A 90 5.60 -15.29 22.91
CA LYS A 90 6.28 -15.23 24.22
C LYS A 90 5.50 -14.40 25.24
N THR A 91 4.68 -13.45 24.77
CA THR A 91 3.85 -12.61 25.63
C THR A 91 2.54 -13.33 25.94
N LYS A 92 2.10 -13.30 27.20
CA LYS A 92 0.87 -13.97 27.63
C LYS A 92 -0.33 -13.07 27.36
N TRP A 93 -0.95 -13.21 26.19
CA TRP A 93 -2.20 -12.51 25.84
C TRP A 93 -3.42 -13.27 26.37
N HIS A 94 -4.37 -12.54 26.96
CA HIS A 94 -5.69 -13.03 27.32
C HIS A 94 -6.62 -12.90 26.12
N LYS A 95 -7.29 -13.99 25.70
CA LYS A 95 -8.24 -13.95 24.57
C LYS A 95 -9.65 -13.71 25.10
N TYR A 96 -10.35 -12.72 24.55
CA TYR A 96 -11.76 -12.45 24.86
C TYR A 96 -12.45 -11.85 23.63
N ASN A 97 -13.65 -12.36 23.29
CA ASN A 97 -14.51 -11.87 22.21
C ASN A 97 -13.83 -11.68 20.82
N GLY A 98 -12.82 -12.47 20.48
CA GLY A 98 -12.07 -12.33 19.21
C GLY A 98 -10.91 -11.33 19.26
N HIS A 99 -10.67 -10.71 20.42
CA HIS A 99 -9.58 -9.79 20.69
C HIS A 99 -8.59 -10.42 21.68
N CYS A 100 -7.38 -9.87 21.70
CA CYS A 100 -6.28 -10.29 22.55
C CYS A 100 -5.82 -9.14 23.44
N TYR A 101 -5.70 -9.37 24.75
CA TYR A 101 -5.35 -8.36 25.74
C TYR A 101 -4.02 -8.71 26.44
N TYR A 102 -3.09 -7.76 26.48
CA TYR A 102 -1.82 -7.90 27.18
C TYR A 102 -1.73 -6.88 28.32
N TYR A 103 -1.36 -7.37 29.51
CA TYR A 103 -1.23 -6.56 30.71
C TYR A 103 0.24 -6.23 30.96
N GLY A 104 0.62 -4.98 30.69
CA GLY A 104 1.98 -4.48 30.86
C GLY A 104 2.46 -4.58 32.31
N SER A 105 3.63 -5.17 32.51
CA SER A 105 4.15 -5.46 33.85
C SER A 105 4.88 -4.29 34.52
N TYR A 106 5.21 -3.20 33.80
CA TYR A 106 5.91 -2.04 34.36
C TYR A 106 5.04 -0.77 34.30
N ALA A 107 5.24 0.10 35.28
CA ALA A 107 4.56 1.39 35.34
C ALA A 107 5.28 2.42 34.46
N THR A 108 4.52 3.29 33.79
CA THR A 108 5.03 4.30 32.86
C THR A 108 3.98 5.39 32.60
N ASP A 109 4.35 6.42 31.83
CA ASP A 109 3.42 7.45 31.35
C ASP A 109 2.56 6.97 30.18
N TRP A 110 1.46 7.66 29.90
CA TRP A 110 0.49 7.25 28.89
C TRP A 110 1.10 7.17 27.49
N PHE A 111 1.98 8.12 27.14
CA PHE A 111 2.63 8.17 25.83
C PHE A 111 3.55 6.96 25.61
N THR A 112 4.31 6.59 26.65
CA THR A 112 5.17 5.41 26.60
C THR A 112 4.34 4.13 26.52
N ALA A 113 3.25 4.03 27.28
CA ALA A 113 2.33 2.90 27.22
C ALA A 113 1.74 2.70 25.81
N GLU A 114 1.26 3.78 25.19
CA GLU A 114 0.71 3.78 23.83
C GLU A 114 1.72 3.23 22.81
N ARG A 115 2.93 3.80 22.83
CA ARG A 115 4.02 3.39 21.94
C ARG A 115 4.39 1.92 22.14
N LYS A 116 4.40 1.46 23.39
CA LYS A 116 4.77 0.08 23.74
C LYS A 116 3.75 -0.93 23.27
N CYS A 117 2.46 -0.61 23.31
CA CYS A 117 1.44 -1.46 22.71
C CYS A 117 1.62 -1.57 21.18
N ARG A 118 1.99 -0.47 20.51
CA ARG A 118 2.31 -0.52 19.06
C ARG A 118 3.53 -1.39 18.75
N GLU A 119 4.59 -1.29 19.56
CA GLU A 119 5.81 -2.08 19.37
C GLU A 119 5.57 -3.60 19.44
N ILE A 120 4.58 -4.05 20.23
CA ILE A 120 4.22 -5.48 20.36
C ILE A 120 3.12 -5.92 19.39
N GLY A 121 2.79 -5.10 18.38
CA GLY A 121 1.80 -5.43 17.35
C GLY A 121 0.34 -5.27 17.78
N GLY A 122 0.10 -4.46 18.81
CA GLY A 122 -1.24 -4.07 19.27
C GLY A 122 -1.43 -2.56 19.32
N TYR A 123 -2.37 -2.13 20.13
CA TYR A 123 -2.64 -0.74 20.46
C TYR A 123 -3.05 -0.66 21.93
N ILE A 124 -2.94 0.52 22.55
CA ILE A 124 -3.42 0.69 23.92
C ILE A 124 -4.95 0.50 23.93
N VAL A 125 -5.45 -0.28 24.88
CA VAL A 125 -6.78 -0.89 24.81
C VAL A 125 -7.90 0.11 24.52
N LYS A 126 -8.77 -0.25 23.59
CA LYS A 126 -10.05 0.40 23.36
C LYS A 126 -11.11 -0.40 24.12
N ILE A 127 -12.11 0.28 24.68
CA ILE A 127 -13.18 -0.38 25.41
C ILE A 127 -14.51 0.02 24.78
N ASP A 128 -15.11 -0.90 24.04
CA ASP A 128 -16.29 -0.67 23.23
C ASP A 128 -17.59 -0.90 24.01
N ASP A 129 -17.57 -1.79 25.02
CA ASP A 129 -18.76 -2.11 25.80
C ASP A 129 -18.47 -2.45 27.28
N LYS A 130 -19.56 -2.70 28.02
CA LYS A 130 -19.51 -2.97 29.47
C LYS A 130 -18.89 -4.33 29.75
N GLU A 131 -19.21 -5.33 28.93
CA GLU A 131 -18.77 -6.71 29.08
C GLU A 131 -17.24 -6.81 28.90
N GLU A 132 -16.69 -6.13 27.89
CA GLU A 132 -15.27 -5.94 27.68
C GLU A 132 -14.62 -5.23 28.87
N ASN A 133 -15.17 -4.11 29.34
CA ASN A 133 -14.64 -3.39 30.50
C ASN A 133 -14.55 -4.30 31.74
N SER A 134 -15.59 -5.10 31.98
CA SER A 134 -15.63 -6.08 33.07
C SER A 134 -14.59 -7.18 32.91
N ASN A 135 -14.44 -7.75 31.71
CA ASN A 135 -13.43 -8.76 31.41
C ASN A 135 -12.01 -8.22 31.62
N ILE A 136 -11.74 -7.01 31.11
CA ILE A 136 -10.46 -6.35 31.28
C ILE A 136 -10.16 -6.17 32.76
N ALA A 137 -11.13 -5.69 33.53
CA ALA A 137 -10.98 -5.40 34.95
C ALA A 137 -10.70 -6.67 35.77
N SER A 138 -11.33 -7.81 35.45
CA SER A 138 -11.16 -9.08 36.17
C SER A 138 -9.83 -9.77 35.91
N ASN A 139 -9.24 -9.56 34.73
CA ASN A 139 -7.99 -10.22 34.33
C ASN A 139 -6.72 -9.45 34.74
N ARG A 140 -6.85 -8.32 35.45
CA ARG A 140 -5.71 -7.61 36.03
C ARG A 140 -5.12 -8.44 37.16
N ALA A 141 -4.02 -9.15 36.87
CA ALA A 141 -3.32 -10.04 37.81
C ALA A 141 -2.93 -9.36 39.14
N ASN A 142 -2.81 -8.02 39.14
CA ASN A 142 -2.68 -7.23 40.35
C ASN A 142 -3.85 -6.25 40.42
N SER A 143 -4.85 -6.54 41.26
CA SER A 143 -5.84 -5.57 41.74
C SER A 143 -5.20 -4.48 42.63
N GLY A 144 -3.88 -4.28 42.49
CA GLY A 144 -2.95 -3.40 43.20
C GLY A 144 -2.46 -2.20 42.38
N SER A 145 -2.77 -2.13 41.08
CA SER A 145 -2.17 -1.16 40.16
C SER A 145 -3.19 -0.45 39.29
N HIS A 146 -2.90 0.81 38.98
CA HIS A 146 -3.60 1.57 37.94
C HIS A 146 -3.16 1.12 36.55
N HIS A 147 -4.05 1.21 35.56
CA HIS A 147 -3.75 0.82 34.19
C HIS A 147 -4.27 1.84 33.20
N TRP A 148 -3.38 2.39 32.36
CA TRP A 148 -3.74 3.24 31.23
C TRP A 148 -4.62 2.49 30.23
N ILE A 149 -5.61 3.19 29.70
CA ILE A 149 -6.43 2.79 28.55
C ILE A 149 -6.25 3.81 27.42
N GLY A 150 -6.70 3.46 26.22
CA GLY A 150 -6.45 4.26 25.01
C GLY A 150 -7.29 5.52 24.86
N LEU A 151 -8.16 5.84 25.81
CA LEU A 151 -9.01 7.01 25.73
C LEU A 151 -8.24 8.28 26.13
N THR A 152 -8.38 9.32 25.32
CA THR A 152 -7.72 10.61 25.52
C THR A 152 -8.52 11.75 24.88
N ASP A 153 -8.40 12.96 25.41
CA ASP A 153 -8.91 14.19 24.82
C ASP A 153 -7.81 15.22 24.52
N LEU A 154 -6.56 14.75 24.30
CA LEU A 154 -5.41 15.57 23.87
C LEU A 154 -5.72 16.48 22.67
N LYS A 155 -6.66 16.08 21.80
CA LYS A 155 -7.32 16.99 20.86
C LYS A 155 -8.55 17.56 21.56
N GLU A 156 -8.35 18.70 22.22
CA GLU A 156 -9.27 19.26 23.22
C GLU A 156 -10.76 19.21 22.80
N GLY A 157 -11.60 18.87 23.78
CA GLY A 157 -13.05 19.02 23.70
C GLY A 157 -13.84 17.76 23.33
N VAL A 158 -13.18 16.64 22.99
CA VAL A 158 -13.84 15.33 22.74
C VAL A 158 -12.94 14.15 23.11
N TRP A 159 -13.41 13.28 24.00
CA TRP A 159 -12.80 11.98 24.30
C TRP A 159 -12.79 11.06 23.08
N ARG A 160 -11.60 10.62 22.67
CA ARG A 160 -11.37 9.75 21.51
C ARG A 160 -10.41 8.63 21.84
N TRP A 161 -10.61 7.51 21.17
CA TRP A 161 -9.68 6.39 21.24
C TRP A 161 -8.43 6.71 20.41
N SER A 162 -7.25 6.55 20.99
CA SER A 162 -5.98 6.85 20.31
C SER A 162 -5.75 5.96 19.08
N TYR A 163 -6.26 4.73 19.13
CA TYR A 163 -6.14 3.73 18.07
C TYR A 163 -6.76 4.16 16.74
N ASP A 164 -8.06 4.47 16.73
CA ASP A 164 -8.87 4.70 15.51
C ASP A 164 -9.46 6.12 15.43
N GLN A 165 -9.19 6.97 16.43
CA GLN A 165 -9.72 8.32 16.56
C GLN A 165 -11.25 8.39 16.70
N SER A 166 -11.93 7.24 16.88
CA SER A 166 -13.37 7.19 17.10
C SER A 166 -13.74 7.88 18.41
N LYS A 167 -14.97 8.42 18.48
CA LYS A 167 -15.49 8.99 19.73
C LYS A 167 -15.88 7.86 20.67
N ALA A 168 -15.69 8.05 21.98
CA ALA A 168 -16.21 7.10 22.96
C ALA A 168 -17.75 7.07 22.89
N VAL A 169 -18.31 5.86 22.66
CA VAL A 169 -19.75 5.60 22.71
C VAL A 169 -20.11 5.06 24.09
N PHE A 170 -19.36 4.07 24.57
CA PHE A 170 -19.40 3.59 25.94
C PHE A 170 -18.41 4.36 26.81
N THR A 171 -18.85 4.77 28.01
CA THR A 171 -17.99 5.35 29.04
C THR A 171 -18.50 4.94 30.42
N THR A 172 -17.60 4.80 31.39
CA THR A 172 -17.95 4.48 32.79
C THR A 172 -17.12 5.32 33.76
N TRP A 173 -17.20 6.64 33.64
CA TRP A 173 -16.46 7.58 34.49
C TRP A 173 -16.76 7.42 35.98
N TYR A 174 -15.72 7.53 36.81
CA TYR A 174 -15.90 7.73 38.25
C TYR A 174 -16.57 9.09 38.49
N PRO A 175 -17.45 9.24 39.50
CA PRO A 175 -18.06 10.53 39.79
C PRO A 175 -17.03 11.66 39.93
N GLY A 176 -17.19 12.72 39.14
CA GLY A 176 -16.27 13.85 39.07
C GLY A 176 -15.21 13.78 37.96
N HIS A 177 -15.14 12.69 37.19
CA HIS A 177 -14.20 12.51 36.08
C HIS A 177 -14.85 12.61 34.70
N GLY A 178 -14.04 12.80 33.67
CA GLY A 178 -14.48 12.84 32.27
C GLY A 178 -15.07 14.18 31.81
N SER A 179 -14.99 15.21 32.65
CA SER A 179 -15.36 16.58 32.27
C SER A 179 -14.36 17.17 31.27
N LYS A 180 -14.84 17.97 30.31
CA LYS A 180 -13.98 18.64 29.34
C LYS A 180 -13.23 19.81 29.97
N GLY A 181 -11.98 20.04 29.56
CA GLY A 181 -11.22 21.25 29.92
C GLY A 181 -10.42 21.16 31.22
N THR A 182 -10.12 19.95 31.69
CA THR A 182 -9.12 19.72 32.75
C THR A 182 -7.72 19.65 32.12
N SER A 183 -6.66 19.76 32.93
CA SER A 183 -5.29 19.47 32.48
C SER A 183 -5.00 17.96 32.39
N SER A 184 -6.01 17.12 32.62
CA SER A 184 -5.91 15.67 32.78
C SER A 184 -6.49 14.98 31.55
N ASN A 185 -5.66 14.76 30.53
CA ASN A 185 -6.13 14.41 29.20
C ASN A 185 -6.05 12.92 28.83
N CYS A 186 -5.70 12.07 29.80
CA CYS A 186 -5.48 10.63 29.60
C CYS A 186 -6.26 9.81 30.62
N VAL A 187 -6.70 8.62 30.23
CA VAL A 187 -7.63 7.85 31.06
C VAL A 187 -6.97 6.59 31.58
N MET A 188 -7.21 6.30 32.86
CA MET A 188 -6.81 5.04 33.48
C MET A 188 -7.94 4.38 34.26
N LEU A 189 -7.83 3.06 34.39
CA LEU A 189 -8.56 2.26 35.35
C LEU A 189 -7.79 2.26 36.68
N HIS A 190 -8.43 2.71 37.76
CA HIS A 190 -7.83 2.62 39.08
C HIS A 190 -7.76 1.18 39.61
N GLN A 191 -6.91 1.01 40.62
CA GLN A 191 -6.75 -0.22 41.37
C GLN A 191 -8.11 -0.82 41.80
N GLY A 192 -8.37 -2.08 41.44
CA GLY A 192 -9.56 -2.83 41.90
C GLY A 192 -10.90 -2.31 41.37
N ARG A 193 -10.88 -1.37 40.42
CA ARG A 193 -12.04 -0.62 39.95
C ARG A 193 -12.35 -0.85 38.48
N THR A 194 -13.62 -0.73 38.11
CA THR A 194 -14.09 -0.81 36.72
C THR A 194 -14.36 0.57 36.12
N ASP A 195 -14.41 1.61 36.95
CA ASP A 195 -14.67 2.98 36.53
C ASP A 195 -13.40 3.73 36.10
N TRP A 196 -13.59 4.73 35.26
CA TRP A 196 -12.54 5.43 34.54
C TRP A 196 -12.22 6.78 35.18
N PHE A 197 -10.94 7.13 35.20
CA PHE A 197 -10.43 8.37 35.76
C PHE A 197 -9.64 9.09 34.68
N ASP A 198 -9.98 10.35 34.39
CA ASP A 198 -9.07 11.24 33.70
C ASP A 198 -7.92 11.66 34.62
N TYR A 199 -6.70 11.70 34.08
CA TYR A 199 -5.49 11.97 34.83
C TYR A 199 -4.39 12.60 33.96
N ASP A 200 -3.37 13.14 34.61
CA ASP A 200 -2.17 13.65 33.95
C ASP A 200 -1.48 12.54 33.14
N CYS A 201 -1.41 12.74 31.82
CA CYS A 201 -0.75 11.84 30.87
C CYS A 201 0.71 11.53 31.23
N HIS A 202 1.40 12.43 31.94
CA HIS A 202 2.79 12.29 32.34
C HIS A 202 2.99 11.51 33.65
N TYR A 203 1.91 11.10 34.32
CA TYR A 203 2.01 10.27 35.52
C TYR A 203 2.64 8.91 35.21
N LYS A 204 3.74 8.56 35.90
CA LYS A 204 4.52 7.34 35.61
C LYS A 204 4.17 6.13 36.49
N GLY A 205 3.18 6.25 37.37
CA GLY A 205 2.83 5.21 38.34
C GLY A 205 1.77 4.21 37.87
N ALA A 206 1.28 4.32 36.64
CA ALA A 206 0.28 3.41 36.08
C ALA A 206 0.93 2.41 35.10
N ARG A 207 0.47 1.16 35.17
CA ARG A 207 0.71 0.13 34.15
C ARG A 207 -0.16 0.42 32.93
N TYR A 208 -0.22 -0.48 31.97
CA TYR A 208 -1.01 -0.29 30.76
C TYR A 208 -1.55 -1.60 30.24
N ILE A 209 -2.62 -1.51 29.45
CA ILE A 209 -3.27 -2.66 28.82
C ILE A 209 -3.21 -2.44 27.31
N CYS A 210 -2.71 -3.43 26.60
CA CYS A 210 -2.70 -3.46 25.15
C CYS A 210 -3.78 -4.40 24.64
N GLU A 211 -4.27 -4.11 23.46
CA GLU A 211 -5.24 -4.89 22.71
C GLU A 211 -4.69 -5.18 21.31
N SER A 212 -5.07 -6.33 20.74
CA SER A 212 -4.82 -6.67 19.35
C SER A 212 -5.97 -7.47 18.77
N ASN A 213 -6.32 -7.18 17.52
CA ASN A 213 -7.32 -7.95 16.76
C ASN A 213 -6.74 -9.29 16.26
N PHE A 214 -5.43 -9.51 16.43
CA PHE A 214 -4.74 -10.71 15.97
C PHE A 214 -4.29 -11.54 17.17
N CYS A 215 -4.96 -12.66 17.35
CA CYS A 215 -4.64 -13.63 18.37
C CYS A 215 -3.82 -14.79 17.79
N PHE A 216 -2.50 -14.76 17.99
CA PHE A 216 -1.61 -15.86 17.57
C PHE A 216 -1.65 -17.05 18.54
#